data_AF-M2B6E9-F1
#
_entry.id   AF-M2B6E9-F1
#
_cell.length_a   1.000
_cell.length_b   1.000
_cell.length_c   1.000
_cell.angle_alpha   90.00
_cell.angle_beta   90.00
_cell.angle_gamma   90.00
#
_symmetry.space_group_name_H-M   'P 1'
#
loop_
_entity.id
_entity.type
_entity.pdbx_description
1 polymer ?
#
loop_
_entity_poly.entity_id
_entity_poly.type
_entity_poly.pdbx_seq_one_letter_code
_entity_poly.pdbx_strand_id
1 'polypeptide(L)'
;MRWLPFVLLVALSVGCNSKPETKAEPQLSVDPSIANSGAIVCAHVATGEPILRATRDNPMDPDDSGWQFLCDSDVDERIEDAQIWSVTQVAEREPSLLPFINSPVGTTMSRTDADSEWKPSQ
;
A
#
# COMPACT_ATOMS: atom_id res chain seq x y z
N MET A 1 65.75 -35.07 14.51
CA MET A 1 64.80 -35.03 15.65
C MET A 1 64.79 -33.64 16.27
N ARG A 2 63.61 -32.98 16.29
CA ARG A 2 63.14 -31.80 17.05
C ARG A 2 62.16 -31.03 16.14
N TRP A 3 60.88 -31.39 16.15
CA TRP A 3 59.76 -30.79 16.92
C TRP A 3 59.44 -29.32 16.55
N LEU A 4 58.26 -29.13 15.95
CA LEU A 4 57.51 -27.87 15.81
C LEU A 4 56.75 -27.58 17.12
N PRO A 5 56.28 -26.34 17.37
CA PRO A 5 54.87 -26.08 17.05
C PRO A 5 54.52 -24.64 16.61
N PHE A 6 53.45 -24.58 15.81
CA PHE A 6 52.36 -23.59 15.76
C PHE A 6 52.63 -22.11 16.11
N VAL A 7 52.38 -21.23 15.13
CA VAL A 7 51.50 -20.07 15.33
C VAL A 7 50.62 -19.88 14.08
N LEU A 8 49.32 -19.91 14.32
CA LEU A 8 48.23 -19.54 13.41
C LEU A 8 47.99 -18.03 13.57
N LEU A 9 47.90 -17.25 12.49
CA LEU A 9 46.99 -16.10 12.49
C LEU A 9 46.57 -15.71 11.07
N VAL A 10 45.24 -15.69 10.90
CA VAL A 10 44.47 -15.25 9.75
C VAL A 10 44.06 -13.80 9.98
N ALA A 11 44.10 -12.97 8.94
CA ALA A 11 43.24 -11.78 8.69
C ALA A 11 43.93 -10.90 7.63
N LEU A 12 43.28 -10.14 6.74
CA LEU A 12 41.90 -9.97 6.32
C LEU A 12 41.97 -9.14 5.01
N SER A 13 41.14 -9.47 4.04
CA SER A 13 40.88 -8.71 2.83
C SER A 13 40.32 -7.32 3.13
N VAL A 14 40.67 -6.29 2.35
CA VAL A 14 39.68 -5.30 1.85
C VAL A 14 40.12 -4.81 0.48
N GLY A 15 39.57 -5.43 -0.58
CA GLY A 15 39.42 -4.76 -1.86
C GLY A 15 38.18 -3.89 -1.79
N CYS A 16 38.33 -2.56 -1.84
CA CYS A 16 37.21 -1.65 -2.05
C CYS A 16 36.68 -1.86 -3.48
N ASN A 17 35.61 -2.64 -3.60
CA ASN A 17 34.84 -2.73 -4.83
C ASN A 17 33.68 -1.75 -4.72
N SER A 18 33.68 -0.74 -5.59
CA SER A 18 32.69 0.33 -5.65
C SER A 18 31.32 -0.26 -5.98
N LYS A 19 30.39 -0.19 -5.03
CA LYS A 19 28.98 -0.55 -5.26
C LYS A 19 28.35 0.57 -6.09
N PRO A 20 27.73 0.30 -7.26
CA PRO A 20 27.00 1.33 -7.97
C PRO A 20 25.75 1.70 -7.16
N GLU A 21 25.62 2.98 -6.85
CA GLU A 21 24.44 3.56 -6.20
C GLU A 21 23.27 3.48 -7.18
N THR A 22 22.38 2.52 -6.94
CA THR A 22 21.05 2.52 -7.54
C THR A 22 20.32 3.76 -7.06
N LYS A 23 20.09 4.68 -8.00
CA LYS A 23 19.24 5.86 -7.83
C LYS A 23 17.87 5.38 -7.33
N ALA A 24 17.55 5.66 -6.06
CA ALA A 24 16.26 5.33 -5.49
C ALA A 24 15.18 6.07 -6.28
N GLU A 25 14.31 5.31 -6.95
CA GLU A 25 12.99 5.78 -7.34
C GLU A 25 12.27 6.27 -6.07
N PRO A 26 11.41 7.31 -6.14
CA PRO A 26 10.61 7.70 -4.98
C PRO A 26 9.67 6.54 -4.68
N GLN A 27 10.08 5.64 -3.78
CA GLN A 27 9.20 4.60 -3.29
C GLN A 27 8.15 5.33 -2.47
N LEU A 28 6.96 5.47 -3.05
CA LEU A 28 5.82 5.98 -2.35
C LEU A 28 5.45 4.93 -1.29
N SER A 29 6.10 5.00 -0.13
CA SER A 29 5.91 4.04 0.94
C SER A 29 4.56 4.30 1.57
N VAL A 30 3.57 3.45 1.27
CA VAL A 30 2.39 3.32 2.12
C VAL A 30 2.90 3.07 3.54
N ASP A 31 2.35 3.78 4.53
CA ASP A 31 2.70 3.52 5.93
C ASP A 31 2.45 2.03 6.21
N PRO A 32 3.44 1.25 6.68
CA PRO A 32 3.28 -0.18 6.93
C PRO A 32 2.13 -0.52 7.88
N SER A 33 1.77 0.40 8.79
CA SER A 33 0.62 0.25 9.68
C SER A 33 -0.72 0.29 8.93
N ILE A 34 -0.80 1.07 7.85
CA ILE A 34 -1.98 1.19 6.99
C ILE A 34 -1.96 0.10 5.91
N ALA A 35 -0.79 -0.20 5.35
CA ALA A 35 -0.62 -1.10 4.20
C ALA A 35 -1.27 -2.48 4.41
N ASN A 36 -1.13 -3.02 5.62
CA ASN A 36 -1.64 -4.36 5.98
C ASN A 36 -3.02 -4.32 6.67
N SER A 37 -3.55 -3.13 6.96
CA SER A 37 -4.89 -2.98 7.54
C SER A 37 -5.97 -3.16 6.46
N GLY A 38 -7.16 -3.57 6.91
CA GLY A 38 -8.32 -3.83 6.09
C GLY A 38 -9.00 -2.55 5.62
N ALA A 39 -9.58 -2.60 4.44
CA ALA A 39 -10.40 -1.58 3.84
C ALA A 39 -11.67 -2.23 3.29
N ILE A 40 -12.78 -1.50 3.36
CA ILE A 40 -14.06 -1.91 2.79
C ILE A 40 -14.00 -1.68 1.28
N VAL A 41 -14.37 -2.69 0.51
CA VAL A 41 -14.46 -2.64 -0.95
C VAL A 41 -15.85 -3.10 -1.35
N CYS A 42 -16.58 -2.29 -2.12
CA CYS A 42 -17.92 -2.70 -2.55
C CYS A 42 -17.86 -3.90 -3.50
N ALA A 43 -18.96 -4.67 -3.55
CA ALA A 43 -19.04 -5.90 -4.34
C ALA A 43 -18.69 -5.68 -5.82
N HIS A 44 -19.18 -4.59 -6.43
CA HIS A 44 -18.92 -4.28 -7.83
C HIS A 44 -17.44 -4.04 -8.12
N VAL A 45 -16.76 -3.25 -7.26
CA VAL A 45 -15.31 -3.08 -7.35
C VAL A 45 -14.65 -4.44 -7.21
N ALA A 46 -15.02 -5.24 -6.22
CA ALA A 46 -14.41 -6.55 -6.02
C ALA A 46 -14.58 -7.47 -7.25
N THR A 47 -15.67 -7.32 -8.02
CA THR A 47 -15.92 -8.09 -9.26
C THR A 47 -15.30 -7.53 -10.54
N GLY A 48 -14.84 -6.28 -10.56
CA GLY A 48 -14.16 -5.72 -11.73
C GLY A 48 -14.42 -4.26 -12.04
N GLU A 49 -15.44 -3.65 -11.43
CA GLU A 49 -15.75 -2.23 -11.66
C GLU A 49 -14.64 -1.30 -11.13
N PRO A 50 -14.49 -0.09 -11.70
CA PRO A 50 -13.52 0.88 -11.22
C PRO A 50 -13.91 1.42 -9.84
N ILE A 51 -12.90 1.80 -9.06
CA ILE A 51 -13.11 2.57 -7.83
C ILE A 51 -13.37 4.01 -8.26
N LEU A 52 -14.54 4.57 -7.98
CA LEU A 52 -14.89 5.95 -8.31
C LEU A 52 -14.96 6.85 -7.08
N ARG A 53 -15.06 6.27 -5.89
CA ARG A 53 -15.04 7.00 -4.62
C ARG A 53 -14.16 6.30 -3.59
N ALA A 54 -13.34 7.08 -2.90
CA ALA A 54 -12.49 6.64 -1.81
C ALA A 54 -12.72 7.54 -0.59
N THR A 55 -13.16 6.96 0.52
CA THR A 55 -13.47 7.68 1.76
C THR A 55 -12.67 7.08 2.90
N ARG A 56 -12.04 7.92 3.73
CA ARG A 56 -11.37 7.50 4.94
C ARG A 56 -12.14 7.97 6.16
N ASP A 57 -12.82 7.05 6.82
CA ASP A 57 -13.51 7.28 8.09
C ASP A 57 -12.61 6.91 9.29
N ASN A 58 -13.12 7.10 10.51
CA ASN A 58 -12.44 6.71 11.71
C ASN A 58 -12.35 5.17 11.79
N PRO A 59 -11.14 4.59 11.92
CA PRO A 59 -10.98 3.15 12.03
C PRO A 59 -11.65 2.61 13.30
N MET A 60 -12.31 1.47 13.19
CA MET A 60 -13.06 0.85 14.29
C MET A 60 -12.17 0.05 15.25
N ASP A 61 -11.05 -0.49 14.74
CA ASP A 61 -10.06 -1.25 15.48
C ASP A 61 -8.66 -1.11 14.83
N PRO A 62 -7.58 -1.63 15.43
CA PRO A 62 -6.22 -1.48 14.90
C PRO A 62 -5.98 -2.13 13.53
N ASP A 63 -6.80 -3.10 13.14
CA ASP A 63 -6.70 -3.79 11.85
C ASP A 63 -7.58 -3.13 10.78
N ASP A 64 -8.37 -2.12 11.13
CA ASP A 64 -9.16 -1.29 10.22
C ASP A 64 -8.37 -0.05 9.78
N SER A 65 -8.24 0.16 8.47
CA SER A 65 -7.59 1.35 7.89
C SER A 65 -8.45 2.61 7.96
N GLY A 66 -9.77 2.43 8.10
CA GLY A 66 -10.81 3.44 7.89
C GLY A 66 -11.17 3.67 6.41
N TRP A 67 -10.45 3.06 5.46
CA TRP A 67 -10.73 3.24 4.04
C TRP A 67 -11.94 2.45 3.55
N GLN A 68 -12.71 3.10 2.69
CA GLN A 68 -13.83 2.54 1.95
C GLN A 68 -13.69 2.92 0.48
N PHE A 69 -13.79 1.92 -0.40
CA PHE A 69 -13.59 2.05 -1.85
C PHE A 69 -14.83 1.57 -2.59
N LEU A 70 -15.50 2.48 -3.29
CA LEU A 70 -16.83 2.28 -3.86
C LEU A 70 -16.83 2.55 -5.37
N CYS A 71 -17.71 1.88 -6.10
CA CYS A 71 -17.89 2.09 -7.54
C CYS A 71 -18.77 3.31 -7.87
N ASP A 72 -19.47 3.88 -6.87
CA ASP A 72 -20.34 5.06 -7.00
C ASP A 72 -21.35 4.97 -8.18
N SER A 73 -21.86 3.77 -8.47
CA SER A 73 -22.69 3.46 -9.64
C SER A 73 -24.16 3.87 -9.53
N ASP A 74 -24.57 4.53 -8.44
CA ASP A 74 -25.97 4.80 -8.06
C ASP A 74 -26.87 3.55 -7.93
N VAL A 75 -26.31 2.34 -8.08
CA VAL A 75 -26.99 1.07 -7.83
C VAL A 75 -26.96 0.76 -6.33
N ASP A 76 -28.05 0.19 -5.81
CA ASP A 76 -28.13 -0.23 -4.41
C ASP A 76 -27.07 -1.31 -4.11
N GLU A 77 -26.13 -0.98 -3.20
CA GLU A 77 -25.08 -1.89 -2.76
C GLU A 77 -25.38 -2.35 -1.33
N ARG A 78 -25.52 -3.66 -1.16
CA ARG A 78 -25.75 -4.23 0.17
C ARG A 78 -24.43 -4.32 0.92
N ILE A 79 -24.40 -3.81 2.15
CA ILE A 79 -23.21 -3.86 3.02
C ILE A 79 -22.72 -5.30 3.24
N GLU A 80 -23.65 -6.26 3.26
CA GLU A 80 -23.34 -7.70 3.43
C GLU A 80 -22.59 -8.32 2.24
N ASP A 81 -22.62 -7.70 1.06
CA ASP A 81 -21.88 -8.15 -0.12
C ASP A 81 -20.51 -7.45 -0.25
N ALA A 82 -20.22 -6.48 0.61
CA ALA A 82 -18.93 -5.81 0.64
C ALA A 82 -17.82 -6.78 1.06
N GLN A 83 -16.62 -6.54 0.54
CA GLN A 83 -15.43 -7.33 0.86
C GLN A 83 -14.44 -6.52 1.69
N ILE A 84 -13.61 -7.22 2.43
CA ILE A 84 -12.47 -6.64 3.14
C ILE A 84 -11.21 -7.01 2.38
N TRP A 85 -10.52 -6.00 1.87
CA TRP A 85 -9.20 -6.16 1.24
C TRP A 85 -8.16 -5.43 2.08
N SER A 86 -6.90 -5.86 2.03
CA SER A 86 -5.83 -5.01 2.54
C SER A 86 -5.69 -3.75 1.69
N VAL A 87 -5.26 -2.65 2.30
CA VAL A 87 -4.95 -1.41 1.57
C VAL A 87 -3.90 -1.65 0.48
N THR A 88 -2.94 -2.56 0.71
CA THR A 88 -1.97 -2.98 -0.30
C THR A 88 -2.65 -3.58 -1.53
N GLN A 89 -3.59 -4.51 -1.36
CA GLN A 89 -4.34 -5.10 -2.49
C GLN A 89 -5.11 -4.06 -3.29
N VAL A 90 -5.70 -3.07 -2.61
CA VAL A 90 -6.37 -1.95 -3.29
C VAL A 90 -5.37 -1.13 -4.09
N ALA A 91 -4.22 -0.77 -3.52
CA ALA A 91 -3.19 0.01 -4.18
C ALA A 91 -2.52 -0.73 -5.35
N GLU A 92 -2.38 -2.06 -5.27
CA GLU A 92 -1.92 -2.91 -6.37
C GLU A 92 -2.92 -2.91 -7.53
N ARG A 93 -4.22 -2.94 -7.23
CA ARG A 93 -5.28 -2.88 -8.23
C ARG A 93 -5.45 -1.49 -8.84
N GLU A 94 -5.39 -0.45 -8.02
CA GLU A 94 -5.61 0.94 -8.40
C GLU A 94 -4.43 1.82 -7.94
N PRO A 95 -3.29 1.81 -8.67
CA PRO A 95 -2.09 2.54 -8.29
C PRO A 95 -2.28 4.06 -8.22
N SER A 96 -3.31 4.61 -8.89
CA SER A 96 -3.59 6.06 -8.83
C SER A 96 -4.02 6.53 -7.44
N LEU A 97 -4.39 5.62 -6.53
CA LEU A 97 -4.71 5.92 -5.14
C LEU A 97 -3.48 6.07 -4.24
N LEU A 98 -2.31 5.56 -4.66
CA LEU A 98 -1.07 5.57 -3.87
C LEU A 98 -0.75 6.94 -3.22
N PRO A 99 -0.85 8.09 -3.95
CA PRO A 99 -0.61 9.42 -3.37
C PRO A 99 -1.52 9.78 -2.19
N PHE A 100 -2.64 9.09 -2.04
CA PHE A 100 -3.71 9.44 -1.11
C PHE A 100 -3.92 8.42 0.00
N ILE A 101 -3.29 7.24 -0.04
CA ILE A 101 -3.47 6.19 0.97
C ILE A 101 -3.14 6.67 2.40
N ASN A 102 -2.16 7.57 2.52
CA ASN A 102 -1.75 8.15 3.81
C ASN A 102 -2.54 9.44 4.17
N SER A 103 -3.58 9.78 3.41
CA SER A 103 -4.43 10.93 3.71
C SER A 103 -5.13 10.76 5.07
N PRO A 104 -5.40 11.87 5.78
CA PRO A 104 -5.99 11.84 7.12
C PRO A 104 -7.43 11.30 7.09
N VAL A 105 -7.90 10.84 8.25
CA VAL A 105 -9.32 10.57 8.48
C VAL A 105 -10.15 11.81 8.16
N GLY A 106 -11.32 11.61 7.55
CA GLY A 106 -12.18 12.64 6.99
C GLY A 106 -11.88 12.97 5.52
N THR A 107 -10.91 12.30 4.89
CA THR A 107 -10.65 12.46 3.46
C THR A 107 -11.69 11.75 2.64
N THR A 108 -12.31 12.46 1.70
CA THR A 108 -13.15 11.87 0.66
C THR A 108 -12.66 12.34 -0.70
N MET A 109 -12.52 11.41 -1.63
CA MET A 109 -12.15 11.68 -3.01
C MET A 109 -13.07 10.95 -3.97
N SER A 110 -13.31 11.54 -5.13
CA SER A 110 -14.04 10.93 -6.21
C SER A 110 -13.43 11.24 -7.58
N ARG A 111 -13.78 10.41 -8.56
CA ARG A 111 -13.49 10.61 -9.99
C ARG A 111 -14.68 10.13 -10.80
N THR A 112 -14.83 10.65 -12.02
CA THR A 112 -15.99 10.36 -12.88
C THR A 112 -15.91 9.00 -13.58
N ASP A 113 -14.71 8.52 -13.84
CA ASP A 113 -14.42 7.24 -14.49
C ASP A 113 -12.99 6.79 -14.13
N ALA A 114 -12.56 5.62 -14.63
CA ALA A 114 -11.26 5.03 -14.30
C ALA A 114 -10.05 5.88 -14.74
N ASP A 115 -10.20 6.69 -15.79
CA ASP A 115 -9.11 7.48 -16.38
C ASP A 115 -9.09 8.93 -15.85
N SER A 116 -10.13 9.33 -15.14
CA SER A 116 -10.28 10.65 -14.56
C SER A 116 -9.38 10.87 -13.34
N GLU A 117 -8.90 12.10 -13.18
CA GLU A 117 -8.16 12.51 -11.98
C GLU A 117 -9.04 12.47 -10.72
N TRP A 118 -8.44 12.07 -9.61
CA TRP A 118 -9.07 12.15 -8.30
C TRP A 118 -9.26 13.60 -7.86
N LYS A 119 -10.45 13.90 -7.35
CA LYS A 119 -10.81 15.21 -6.82
C LYS A 119 -11.34 15.05 -5.39
N PRO A 120 -11.04 15.98 -4.47
CA PRO A 120 -11.72 16.01 -3.18
C PRO A 120 -13.23 16.12 -3.40
N SER A 121 -13.99 15.21 -2.78
CA SER A 121 -15.45 15.32 -2.75
C SER A 121 -15.85 16.24 -1.60
N GLN A 122 -16.78 17.16 -1.86
CA GLN A 122 -17.32 18.08 -0.85
C GLN A 122 -18.48 17.46 -0.08
#